data_AF-A0A3A4ZR28-F1
#
_entry.id   AF-A0A3A4ZR28-F1
#
_cell.length_a   1.000
_cell.length_b   1.000
_cell.length_c   1.000
_cell.angle_alpha   90.00
_cell.angle_beta   90.00
_cell.angle_gamma   90.00
#
_symmetry.space_group_name_H-M   'P 1'
#
loop_
_entity.id
_entity.type
_entity.pdbx_description
1 polymer ?
#
loop_
_entity_poly.entity_id
_entity_poly.type
_entity_poly.pdbx_seq_one_letter_code
_entity_poly.pdbx_strand_id
1 'polypeptide(L)'
;MYDKEIKQLEKNKLKKETFWYSETLAASLILFAKKNKKFCRHFRQQIKQINPRILFEVPIKMEENICLLVPEFEKFAYARADWLLNSLVKNNLPGSFYALNMLYSWGKHENFEVPKQIVVGVLALAIPGITLGRFTKRRKMAIIVSKNYDEISNVEMSKYAAQASLGILSKAFDLAGGFLSEIEPEVADWFFMGRELSFYSASNVVVRDIAYEVSRLGAANYLVEAEDFRFLAVTPVLNNFVLESKWKLRNLNI
;
A
#
# COMPACT_ATOMS: atom_id res chain seq x y z
N MET A 1 -34.31 -1.48 2.75
CA MET A 1 -33.45 -2.68 2.61
C MET A 1 -32.00 -2.36 3.02
N TYR A 2 -31.42 -1.28 2.48
CA TYR A 2 -30.06 -0.79 2.80
C TYR A 2 -29.79 -0.47 4.29
N ASP A 3 -30.76 0.06 5.04
CA ASP A 3 -30.56 0.38 6.47
C ASP A 3 -30.27 -0.83 7.36
N LYS A 4 -30.76 -2.02 6.97
CA LYS A 4 -30.47 -3.25 7.70
C LYS A 4 -29.05 -3.75 7.43
N GLU A 5 -28.58 -3.63 6.18
CA GLU A 5 -27.21 -3.99 5.81
C GLU A 5 -26.18 -3.06 6.45
N ILE A 6 -26.43 -1.75 6.47
CA ILE A 6 -25.56 -0.76 7.12
C ILE A 6 -25.45 -1.04 8.62
N LYS A 7 -26.58 -1.26 9.31
CA LYS A 7 -26.58 -1.60 10.75
C LYS A 7 -25.90 -2.95 11.05
N GLN A 8 -26.01 -3.93 10.15
CA GLN A 8 -25.33 -5.21 10.29
C GLN A 8 -23.81 -5.07 10.11
N LEU A 9 -23.36 -4.26 9.15
CA LEU A 9 -21.95 -3.95 8.91
C LEU A 9 -21.34 -3.15 10.08
N GLU A 10 -22.06 -2.17 10.62
CA GLU A 10 -21.65 -1.42 11.82
C GLU A 10 -21.51 -2.32 13.04
N LYS A 11 -22.48 -3.24 13.27
CA LYS A 11 -22.45 -4.17 14.40
C LYS A 11 -21.33 -5.21 14.28
N ASN A 12 -20.94 -5.56 13.06
CA ASN A 12 -19.78 -6.43 12.79
C ASN A 12 -18.45 -5.67 12.91
N LYS A 13 -18.39 -4.38 12.55
CA LYS A 13 -17.20 -3.52 12.69
C LYS A 13 -16.94 -3.14 14.15
N LEU A 14 -17.98 -2.90 14.95
CA LEU A 14 -17.85 -2.67 16.39
C LEU A 14 -17.28 -3.88 17.16
N LYS A 15 -17.30 -5.08 16.56
CA LYS A 15 -16.65 -6.28 17.11
C LYS A 15 -15.25 -6.57 16.55
N LYS A 16 -14.81 -5.85 15.51
CA LYS A 16 -13.49 -6.01 14.89
C LYS A 16 -12.79 -4.65 14.82
N GLU A 17 -11.89 -4.41 15.77
CA GLU A 17 -10.95 -3.26 15.81
C GLU A 17 -9.89 -3.36 14.69
N THR A 18 -10.29 -3.61 13.44
CA THR A 18 -9.37 -3.73 12.31
C THR A 18 -9.91 -2.92 11.14
N PHE A 19 -9.07 -2.02 10.62
CA PHE A 19 -9.35 -1.29 9.40
C PHE A 19 -9.46 -2.25 8.21
N TRP A 20 -10.35 -1.96 7.28
CA TRP A 20 -10.27 -2.57 5.96
C TRP A 20 -9.03 -2.07 5.22
N TYR A 21 -8.47 -2.88 4.33
CA TYR A 21 -7.24 -2.52 3.61
C TYR A 21 -7.33 -1.16 2.91
N SER A 22 -8.46 -0.89 2.25
CA SER A 22 -8.72 0.38 1.57
C SER A 22 -8.71 1.59 2.51
N GLU A 23 -9.17 1.43 3.76
CA GLU A 23 -9.11 2.48 4.78
C GLU A 23 -7.66 2.70 5.24
N THR A 24 -6.89 1.63 5.43
CA THR A 24 -5.47 1.70 5.78
C THR A 24 -4.68 2.43 4.70
N LEU A 25 -4.95 2.15 3.43
CA LEU A 25 -4.34 2.85 2.30
C LEU A 25 -4.74 4.32 2.25
N ALA A 26 -6.03 4.64 2.42
CA ALA A 26 -6.52 6.01 2.50
C ALA A 26 -5.82 6.81 3.61
N ALA A 27 -5.74 6.24 4.82
CA ALA A 27 -5.05 6.84 5.95
C ALA A 27 -3.56 7.05 5.68
N SER A 28 -2.89 6.10 5.02
CA SER A 28 -1.47 6.24 4.64
C SER A 28 -1.23 7.42 3.68
N LEU A 29 -2.14 7.66 2.73
CA LEU A 29 -2.07 8.80 1.82
C LEU A 29 -2.38 10.13 2.52
N ILE A 30 -3.31 10.13 3.49
CA ILE A 30 -3.54 11.28 4.36
C ILE A 30 -2.28 11.63 5.16
N LEU A 31 -1.58 10.63 5.72
CA LEU A 31 -0.31 10.84 6.42
C LEU A 31 0.77 11.40 5.50
N PHE A 32 0.86 10.90 4.25
CA PHE A 32 1.77 11.46 3.25
C PHE A 32 1.43 12.92 2.91
N ALA A 33 0.14 13.23 2.72
CA ALA A 33 -0.34 14.59 2.44
C ALA A 33 0.00 15.59 3.55
N LYS A 34 0.02 15.18 4.82
CA LYS A 34 0.49 16.03 5.93
C LYS A 34 1.95 16.45 5.78
N LYS A 35 2.79 15.65 5.12
CA LYS A 35 4.22 15.91 4.91
C LYS A 35 4.50 16.61 3.58
N ASN A 36 3.67 16.42 2.55
CA ASN A 36 3.86 16.97 1.21
C ASN A 36 2.68 17.87 0.78
N LYS A 37 2.90 19.19 0.80
CA LYS A 37 1.87 20.20 0.46
C LYS A 37 1.37 20.10 -0.98
N LYS A 38 2.26 19.77 -1.94
CA LYS A 38 1.92 19.67 -3.36
C LYS A 38 1.01 18.47 -3.62
N PHE A 39 1.37 17.32 -3.06
CA PHE A 39 0.52 16.12 -3.09
C PHE A 39 -0.81 16.37 -2.37
N CYS A 40 -0.80 17.01 -1.19
CA CYS A 40 -2.02 17.34 -0.46
C CYS A 40 -3.04 18.13 -1.29
N ARG A 41 -2.58 19.18 -1.99
CA ARG A 41 -3.43 19.99 -2.88
C ARG A 41 -4.03 19.14 -4.00
N HIS A 42 -3.20 18.35 -4.68
CA HIS A 42 -3.65 17.49 -5.77
C HIS A 42 -4.66 16.43 -5.29
N PHE A 43 -4.33 15.71 -4.22
CA PHE A 43 -5.17 14.64 -3.72
C PHE A 43 -6.53 15.14 -3.25
N ARG A 44 -6.57 16.31 -2.58
CA ARG A 44 -7.83 16.96 -2.20
C ARG A 44 -8.66 17.37 -3.42
N GLN A 45 -8.04 17.87 -4.49
CA GLN A 45 -8.76 18.19 -5.73
C GLN A 45 -9.42 16.95 -6.35
N GLN A 46 -8.72 15.82 -6.39
CA GLN A 46 -9.28 14.56 -6.86
C GLN A 46 -10.44 14.09 -5.98
N ILE A 47 -10.30 14.14 -4.66
CA ILE A 47 -11.37 13.77 -3.71
C ILE A 47 -12.62 14.64 -3.90
N LYS A 48 -12.47 15.95 -4.14
CA LYS A 48 -13.61 16.86 -4.39
C LYS A 48 -14.39 16.52 -5.66
N GLN A 49 -13.77 15.88 -6.64
CA GLN A 49 -14.43 15.44 -7.88
C GLN A 49 -15.27 14.17 -7.66
N ILE A 50 -15.02 13.43 -6.58
CA ILE A 50 -15.78 12.25 -6.23
C ILE A 50 -17.03 12.72 -5.48
N ASN A 51 -18.21 12.34 -6.00
CA ASN A 51 -19.50 12.65 -5.38
C ASN A 51 -20.00 11.42 -4.59
N PRO A 52 -19.67 11.29 -3.30
CA PRO A 52 -20.22 10.21 -2.48
C PRO A 52 -21.72 10.43 -2.28
N ARG A 53 -22.52 9.44 -2.68
CA ARG A 53 -23.98 9.46 -2.57
C ARG A 53 -24.48 9.51 -1.12
N ILE A 54 -23.65 9.14 -0.14
CA ILE A 54 -23.98 9.09 1.30
C ILE A 54 -22.74 9.49 2.08
N LEU A 55 -22.91 10.40 3.05
CA LEU A 55 -21.83 10.98 3.84
C LEU A 55 -22.14 10.88 5.32
N PHE A 56 -21.31 10.15 6.05
CA PHE A 56 -21.30 10.18 7.50
C PHE A 56 -19.91 10.60 7.96
N GLU A 57 -19.84 11.45 8.98
CA GLU A 57 -18.58 11.74 9.65
C GLU A 57 -18.15 10.48 10.42
N VAL A 58 -17.12 9.81 9.91
CA VAL A 58 -16.49 8.69 10.60
C VAL A 58 -15.25 9.23 11.31
N PRO A 59 -15.11 9.04 12.64
CA PRO A 59 -13.90 9.45 13.33
C PRO A 59 -12.70 8.72 12.74
N ILE A 60 -11.72 9.49 12.26
CA ILE A 60 -10.46 8.96 11.72
C ILE A 60 -9.63 8.46 12.91
N LYS A 61 -9.81 7.20 13.31
CA LYS A 61 -8.81 6.53 14.15
C LYS A 61 -7.66 6.12 13.23
N MET A 62 -6.42 6.44 13.59
CA MET A 62 -5.26 5.96 12.83
C MET A 62 -4.59 4.86 13.66
N GLU A 63 -4.50 3.65 13.11
CA GLU A 63 -3.66 2.60 13.69
C GLU A 63 -2.19 3.05 13.70
N GLU A 64 -1.47 2.72 14.77
CA GLU A 64 -0.04 3.08 14.95
C GLU A 64 0.85 2.57 13.80
N ASN A 65 0.45 1.47 13.16
CA ASN A 65 1.24 0.76 12.16
C ASN A 65 1.01 1.25 10.72
N ILE A 66 0.13 2.22 10.49
CA ILE A 66 -0.15 2.77 9.13
C ILE A 66 1.11 3.40 8.52
N CYS A 67 2.08 3.82 9.34
CA CYS A 67 3.37 4.34 8.89
C CYS A 67 4.12 3.38 7.94
N LEU A 68 3.91 2.06 8.06
CA LEU A 68 4.47 1.04 7.17
C LEU A 68 3.98 1.16 5.74
N LEU A 69 2.80 1.72 5.52
CA LEU A 69 2.20 1.88 4.21
C LEU A 69 2.38 3.29 3.66
N VAL A 70 2.95 4.24 4.40
CA VAL A 70 3.16 5.60 3.88
C VAL A 70 4.15 5.55 2.70
N PRO A 71 3.74 5.99 1.48
CA PRO A 71 4.61 5.96 0.32
C PRO A 71 5.94 6.68 0.59
N GLU A 72 7.02 6.10 0.11
CA GLU A 72 8.36 6.67 0.30
C GLU A 72 8.62 7.83 -0.68
N PHE A 73 8.16 7.66 -1.93
CA PHE A 73 8.37 8.61 -3.02
C PHE A 73 7.07 9.24 -3.49
N GLU A 74 7.16 10.50 -3.88
CA GLU A 74 6.04 11.26 -4.43
C GLU A 74 5.38 10.52 -5.61
N LYS A 75 6.17 9.96 -6.55
CA LYS A 75 5.63 9.22 -7.71
C LYS A 75 4.63 8.12 -7.31
N PHE A 76 4.93 7.38 -6.24
CA PHE A 76 4.09 6.28 -5.76
C PHE A 76 2.89 6.78 -4.99
N ALA A 77 3.01 7.90 -4.25
CA ALA A 77 1.86 8.53 -3.62
C ALA A 77 0.81 8.95 -4.65
N TYR A 78 1.24 9.58 -5.76
CA TYR A 78 0.34 9.97 -6.86
C TYR A 78 -0.28 8.75 -7.55
N ALA A 79 0.54 7.76 -7.94
CA ALA A 79 0.03 6.56 -8.60
C ALA A 79 -0.95 5.78 -7.71
N ARG A 80 -0.64 5.64 -6.42
CA ARG A 80 -1.52 4.97 -5.45
C ARG A 80 -2.79 5.75 -5.17
N ALA A 81 -2.72 7.09 -5.12
CA ALA A 81 -3.91 7.91 -4.98
C ALA A 81 -4.87 7.71 -6.16
N ASP A 82 -4.37 7.80 -7.39
CA ASP A 82 -5.17 7.59 -8.59
C ASP A 82 -5.76 6.18 -8.64
N TRP A 83 -4.93 5.16 -8.44
CA TRP A 83 -5.35 3.76 -8.37
C TRP A 83 -6.42 3.54 -7.29
N LEU A 84 -6.19 4.03 -6.06
CA LEU A 84 -7.11 3.83 -4.94
C LEU A 84 -8.45 4.49 -5.24
N LEU A 85 -8.47 5.76 -5.65
CA LEU A 85 -9.71 6.47 -5.95
C LEU A 85 -10.51 5.78 -7.05
N ASN A 86 -9.86 5.31 -8.12
CA ASN A 86 -10.51 4.56 -9.19
C ASN A 86 -11.09 3.23 -8.68
N SER A 87 -10.34 2.48 -7.89
CA SER A 87 -10.79 1.20 -7.30
C SER A 87 -11.94 1.38 -6.30
N LEU A 88 -11.93 2.48 -5.54
CA LEU A 88 -12.99 2.84 -4.61
C LEU A 88 -14.29 3.21 -5.33
N VAL A 89 -14.21 4.00 -6.40
CA VAL A 89 -15.38 4.39 -7.23
C VAL A 89 -16.00 3.18 -7.91
N LYS A 90 -15.18 2.23 -8.37
CA LYS A 90 -15.64 0.96 -8.96
C LYS A 90 -16.17 -0.04 -7.90
N ASN A 91 -15.94 0.23 -6.61
CA ASN A 91 -16.25 -0.67 -5.50
C ASN A 91 -15.54 -2.04 -5.60
N ASN A 92 -14.30 -2.03 -6.12
CA ASN A 92 -13.52 -3.26 -6.33
C ASN A 92 -12.72 -3.69 -5.10
N LEU A 93 -12.62 -2.83 -4.07
CA LEU A 93 -11.88 -3.13 -2.85
C LEU A 93 -12.78 -3.33 -1.63
N PRO A 94 -12.49 -4.30 -0.75
CA PRO A 94 -13.14 -4.40 0.56
C PRO A 94 -12.99 -3.10 1.35
N GLY A 95 -14.09 -2.64 1.95
CA GLY A 95 -14.11 -1.40 2.74
C GLY A 95 -14.21 -0.10 1.94
N SER A 96 -14.47 -0.18 0.61
CA SER A 96 -14.47 1.00 -0.27
C SER A 96 -15.34 2.15 0.24
N PHE A 97 -16.54 1.83 0.75
CA PHE A 97 -17.45 2.81 1.34
C PHE A 97 -16.83 3.58 2.52
N TYR A 98 -16.15 2.88 3.43
CA TYR A 98 -15.53 3.51 4.60
C TYR A 98 -14.32 4.35 4.22
N ALA A 99 -13.49 3.86 3.30
CA ALA A 99 -12.33 4.59 2.80
C ALA A 99 -12.75 5.90 2.08
N LEU A 100 -13.79 5.85 1.24
CA LEU A 100 -14.33 7.06 0.59
C LEU A 100 -14.85 8.08 1.61
N ASN A 101 -15.61 7.64 2.62
CA ASN A 101 -16.09 8.52 3.68
C ASN A 101 -14.93 9.17 4.47
N MET A 102 -13.90 8.41 4.79
CA MET A 102 -12.70 8.91 5.45
C MET A 102 -11.99 9.98 4.61
N LEU A 103 -11.73 9.69 3.33
CA LEU A 103 -11.07 10.62 2.41
C LEU A 103 -11.87 11.90 2.22
N TYR A 104 -13.18 11.77 2.07
CA TYR A 104 -14.07 12.91 1.88
C TYR A 104 -14.14 13.80 3.13
N SER A 105 -14.28 13.20 4.32
CA SER A 105 -14.25 13.92 5.59
C SER A 105 -12.93 14.69 5.74
N TRP A 106 -11.80 14.04 5.46
CA TRP A 106 -10.48 14.69 5.47
C TRP A 106 -10.34 15.82 4.44
N GLY A 107 -10.92 15.65 3.25
CA GLY A 107 -10.91 16.64 2.16
C GLY A 107 -11.73 17.90 2.47
N LYS A 108 -12.76 17.79 3.32
CA LYS A 108 -13.63 18.90 3.75
C LYS A 108 -13.00 19.82 4.80
N HIS A 109 -12.10 19.34 5.65
CA HIS A 109 -11.45 20.18 6.66
C HIS A 109 -10.47 21.17 5.99
N GLU A 110 -11.01 22.35 5.64
CA GLU A 110 -10.28 23.52 5.17
C GLU A 110 -9.58 24.20 6.35
N ASN A 111 -8.24 24.24 6.33
CA ASN A 111 -7.43 25.18 7.10
C ASN A 111 -6.07 25.36 6.40
N PHE A 112 -6.09 25.59 5.09
CA PHE A 112 -4.93 26.08 4.36
C PHE A 112 -5.41 27.08 3.33
N GLU A 113 -5.14 28.36 3.59
CA GLU A 113 -5.28 29.41 2.59
C GLU A 113 -4.49 29.01 1.35
N VAL A 114 -5.22 28.81 0.25
CA VAL A 114 -4.62 28.60 -1.07
C VAL A 114 -4.43 30.00 -1.66
N PRO A 115 -3.21 30.47 -1.93
CA PRO A 115 -3.06 31.67 -2.74
C PRO A 115 -3.69 31.39 -4.10
N LYS A 116 -4.68 32.20 -4.48
CA LYS A 116 -5.37 32.13 -5.78
C LYS A 116 -4.35 32.40 -6.88
N GLN A 117 -3.79 31.34 -7.48
CA GLN A 117 -3.10 31.44 -8.75
C GLN A 117 -4.07 31.09 -9.87
N ILE A 118 -4.38 32.09 -10.70
CA ILE A 118 -5.05 31.93 -11.97
C ILE A 118 -4.03 31.29 -12.92
N VAL A 119 -4.28 30.07 -13.39
CA VAL A 119 -3.49 29.43 -14.45
C VAL A 119 -4.20 29.67 -15.77
N VAL A 120 -3.61 30.51 -16.62
CA VAL A 120 -3.99 30.66 -18.04
C VAL A 120 -3.33 29.52 -18.82
N GLY A 121 -4.11 28.84 -19.67
CA GLY A 121 -3.79 27.51 -20.19
C GLY A 121 -2.69 27.44 -21.25
N VAL A 122 -2.08 26.25 -21.36
CA VAL A 122 -1.62 25.65 -22.62
C VAL A 122 -1.91 24.15 -22.54
N LEU A 123 -2.69 23.64 -23.50
CA LEU A 123 -2.96 22.22 -23.72
C LEU A 123 -1.74 21.65 -24.48
N ALA A 124 -0.86 20.94 -23.78
CA ALA A 124 0.24 20.21 -24.40
C ALA A 124 -0.06 18.70 -24.29
N LEU A 125 -0.53 18.12 -25.40
CA LEU A 125 -0.55 16.68 -25.60
C LEU A 125 0.90 16.19 -25.71
N ALA A 126 1.42 15.57 -24.66
CA ALA A 126 2.73 14.91 -24.69
C ALA A 126 2.56 13.43 -25.08
N ILE A 127 2.94 13.11 -26.32
CA ILE A 127 3.23 11.75 -26.78
C ILE A 127 4.46 11.25 -25.98
N PRO A 128 4.47 10.01 -25.44
CA PRO A 128 5.52 9.53 -24.56
C PRO A 128 6.80 9.22 -25.37
N GLY A 129 7.64 10.23 -25.54
CA GLY A 129 8.99 10.10 -26.09
C GLY A 129 10.04 10.11 -24.99
N ILE A 130 10.64 8.94 -24.72
CA ILE A 130 12.04 8.76 -24.31
C ILE A 130 12.52 9.72 -23.20
N THR A 131 12.19 9.45 -21.94
CA THR A 131 12.96 9.99 -20.81
C THR A 131 14.24 9.17 -20.60
N LEU A 132 15.31 9.58 -21.29
CA LEU A 132 16.68 9.19 -20.98
C LEU A 132 16.98 9.36 -19.47
N GLY A 133 17.54 8.31 -18.86
CA GLY A 133 18.56 8.46 -17.82
C GLY A 133 18.16 8.93 -16.41
N ARG A 134 16.89 8.88 -16.00
CA ARG A 134 16.59 8.95 -14.56
C ARG A 134 16.71 7.56 -13.94
N PHE A 135 17.76 7.32 -13.15
CA PHE A 135 17.78 6.23 -12.17
C PHE A 135 16.65 6.46 -11.15
N THR A 136 15.41 6.15 -11.53
CA THR A 136 14.30 6.12 -10.58
C THR A 136 14.59 4.99 -9.61
N LYS A 137 14.77 5.31 -8.32
CA LYS A 137 14.83 4.28 -7.27
C LYS A 137 13.62 3.36 -7.45
N ARG A 138 13.90 2.09 -7.73
CA ARG A 138 12.89 1.07 -7.99
C ARG A 138 12.38 0.52 -6.66
N ARG A 139 11.12 0.07 -6.63
CA ARG A 139 10.61 -0.65 -5.46
C ARG A 139 11.23 -2.04 -5.44
N LYS A 140 11.65 -2.43 -4.25
CA LYS A 140 12.13 -3.79 -3.97
C LYS A 140 11.12 -4.50 -3.11
N MET A 141 10.84 -5.76 -3.42
CA MET A 141 10.08 -6.63 -2.52
C MET A 141 11.01 -7.09 -1.41
N ALA A 142 10.59 -6.93 -0.16
CA ALA A 142 11.37 -7.42 0.97
C ALA A 142 11.07 -8.90 1.21
N ILE A 143 12.14 -9.70 1.31
CA ILE A 143 12.13 -11.11 1.69
C ILE A 143 12.85 -11.21 3.04
N ILE A 144 12.14 -11.65 4.07
CA ILE A 144 12.66 -11.80 5.42
C ILE A 144 12.84 -13.29 5.69
N VAL A 145 14.08 -13.68 6.00
CA VAL A 145 14.49 -15.06 6.26
C VAL A 145 14.73 -15.25 7.75
N SER A 146 14.24 -16.35 8.30
CA SER A 146 14.56 -16.70 9.69
C SER A 146 16.06 -16.98 9.86
N LYS A 147 16.61 -16.60 11.02
CA LYS A 147 18.03 -16.44 11.44
C LYS A 147 19.12 -17.42 10.95
N ASN A 148 18.85 -18.48 10.20
CA ASN A 148 19.83 -19.46 9.72
C ASN A 148 20.14 -19.34 8.22
N TYR A 149 20.13 -18.12 7.66
CA TYR A 149 20.31 -17.94 6.20
C TYR A 149 21.70 -18.39 5.70
N ASP A 150 22.75 -18.32 6.54
CA ASP A 150 24.11 -18.75 6.18
C ASP A 150 24.19 -20.27 5.90
N GLU A 151 23.20 -21.04 6.37
CA GLU A 151 23.09 -22.49 6.15
C GLU A 151 22.27 -22.85 4.90
N ILE A 152 21.63 -21.85 4.26
CA ILE A 152 20.75 -22.05 3.11
C ILE A 152 21.56 -21.92 1.82
N SER A 153 21.47 -22.90 0.93
CA SER A 153 22.13 -22.82 -0.37
C SER A 153 21.52 -21.70 -1.24
N ASN A 154 22.32 -21.08 -2.12
CA ASN A 154 21.83 -20.05 -3.04
C ASN A 154 20.66 -20.52 -3.93
N VAL A 155 20.64 -21.82 -4.25
CA VAL A 155 19.57 -22.45 -5.05
C VAL A 155 18.27 -22.50 -4.24
N GLU A 156 18.32 -22.95 -2.99
CA GLU A 156 17.17 -22.97 -2.09
C GLU A 156 16.68 -21.55 -1.79
N MET A 157 17.60 -20.63 -1.49
CA MET A 157 17.29 -19.23 -1.28
C MET A 157 16.50 -18.66 -2.46
N SER A 158 16.97 -18.91 -3.69
CA SER A 158 16.30 -18.46 -4.92
C SER A 158 14.93 -19.12 -5.10
N LYS A 159 14.83 -20.43 -4.85
CA LYS A 159 13.58 -21.20 -4.96
C LYS A 159 12.51 -20.67 -4.00
N TYR A 160 12.85 -20.53 -2.72
CA TYR A 160 11.90 -20.09 -1.70
C TYR A 160 11.55 -18.60 -1.84
N ALA A 161 12.51 -17.76 -2.24
CA ALA A 161 12.24 -16.36 -2.56
C ALA A 161 11.30 -16.22 -3.78
N ALA A 162 11.54 -17.01 -4.83
CA ALA A 162 10.66 -17.04 -6.01
C ALA A 162 9.24 -17.47 -5.62
N GLN A 163 9.10 -18.56 -4.86
CA GLN A 163 7.81 -19.03 -4.37
C GLN A 163 7.09 -17.97 -3.52
N ALA A 164 7.79 -17.34 -2.58
CA ALA A 164 7.20 -16.31 -1.73
C ALA A 164 6.77 -15.07 -2.54
N SER A 165 7.61 -14.64 -3.50
CA SER A 165 7.31 -13.49 -4.36
C SER A 165 6.12 -13.72 -5.31
N LEU A 166 6.00 -14.94 -5.87
CA LEU A 166 4.84 -15.34 -6.66
C LEU A 166 3.57 -15.41 -5.79
N GLY A 167 3.71 -15.80 -4.53
CA GLY A 167 2.62 -15.75 -3.56
C GLY A 167 2.09 -14.33 -3.30
N ILE A 168 2.96 -13.31 -3.27
CA ILE A 168 2.54 -11.90 -3.22
C ILE A 168 1.79 -11.52 -4.48
N LEU A 169 2.34 -11.87 -5.65
CA LEU A 169 1.74 -11.56 -6.92
C LEU A 169 0.34 -12.19 -7.04
N SER A 170 0.19 -13.46 -6.70
CA SER A 170 -1.11 -14.15 -6.66
C SER A 170 -2.12 -13.40 -5.78
N LYS A 171 -1.74 -13.03 -4.56
CA LYS A 171 -2.62 -12.26 -3.66
C LYS A 171 -3.00 -10.90 -4.23
N ALA A 172 -2.08 -10.22 -4.90
CA ALA A 172 -2.36 -8.94 -5.55
C ALA A 172 -3.32 -9.09 -6.74
N PHE A 173 -3.17 -10.17 -7.52
CA PHE A 173 -4.10 -10.53 -8.59
C PHE A 173 -5.49 -10.86 -8.06
N ASP A 174 -5.57 -11.63 -6.99
CA ASP A 174 -6.84 -11.99 -6.35
C ASP A 174 -7.56 -10.72 -5.85
N LEU A 175 -6.81 -9.80 -5.22
CA LEU A 175 -7.34 -8.51 -4.78
C LEU A 175 -7.82 -7.64 -5.95
N ALA A 176 -7.17 -7.73 -7.10
CA ALA A 176 -7.54 -7.04 -8.34
C ALA A 176 -8.62 -7.77 -9.15
N GLY A 177 -9.24 -8.82 -8.62
CA GLY A 177 -10.27 -9.60 -9.32
C GLY A 177 -9.77 -10.27 -10.61
N GLY A 178 -8.46 -10.56 -10.69
CA GLY A 178 -7.81 -11.14 -11.86
C GLY A 178 -7.39 -10.14 -12.94
N PHE A 179 -7.64 -8.84 -12.78
CA PHE A 179 -7.30 -7.83 -13.78
C PHE A 179 -5.92 -7.21 -13.51
N LEU A 180 -4.96 -7.48 -14.40
CA LEU A 180 -3.61 -6.89 -14.34
C LEU A 180 -3.61 -5.36 -14.27
N SER A 181 -4.55 -4.70 -14.94
CA SER A 181 -4.67 -3.24 -14.95
C SER A 181 -5.15 -2.67 -13.61
N GLU A 182 -5.61 -3.51 -12.69
CA GLU A 182 -6.17 -3.11 -11.40
C GLU A 182 -5.29 -3.52 -10.21
N ILE A 183 -4.12 -4.12 -10.46
CA ILE A 183 -3.15 -4.40 -9.39
C ILE A 183 -2.55 -3.11 -8.83
N GLU A 184 -2.08 -3.19 -7.59
CA GLU A 184 -1.45 -2.06 -6.91
C GLU A 184 -0.24 -1.53 -7.68
N PRO A 185 -0.06 -0.21 -7.80
CA PRO A 185 0.95 0.36 -8.68
C PRO A 185 2.38 -0.01 -8.28
N GLU A 186 2.67 -0.18 -6.99
CA GLU A 186 3.98 -0.64 -6.53
C GLU A 186 4.25 -2.10 -6.87
N VAL A 187 3.22 -2.94 -6.85
CA VAL A 187 3.33 -4.36 -7.27
C VAL A 187 3.53 -4.42 -8.79
N ALA A 188 2.80 -3.61 -9.55
CA ALA A 188 2.99 -3.47 -11.00
C ALA A 188 4.40 -2.98 -11.35
N ASP A 189 4.87 -1.89 -10.74
CA ASP A 189 6.21 -1.33 -10.94
C ASP A 189 7.29 -2.38 -10.65
N TRP A 190 7.17 -3.09 -9.52
CA TRP A 190 8.10 -4.17 -9.17
C TRP A 190 8.07 -5.31 -10.19
N PHE A 191 6.88 -5.80 -10.56
CA PHE A 191 6.72 -6.96 -11.44
C PHE A 191 7.22 -6.68 -12.87
N PHE A 192 6.88 -5.53 -13.44
CA PHE A 192 7.19 -5.19 -14.83
C PHE A 192 8.55 -4.50 -15.02
N MET A 193 9.13 -3.87 -13.99
CA MET A 193 10.32 -3.01 -14.17
C MET A 193 11.62 -3.51 -13.53
N GLY A 194 11.67 -4.72 -12.96
CA GLY A 194 12.96 -5.30 -12.55
C GLY A 194 12.94 -6.39 -11.50
N ARG A 195 11.80 -6.63 -10.83
CA ARG A 195 11.61 -7.71 -9.83
C ARG A 195 12.72 -7.76 -8.77
N GLU A 196 13.25 -6.60 -8.39
CA GLU A 196 14.34 -6.50 -7.43
C GLU A 196 13.88 -6.95 -6.03
N LEU A 197 14.72 -7.74 -5.35
CA LEU A 197 14.47 -8.23 -4.00
C LEU A 197 15.43 -7.54 -3.01
N SER A 198 14.97 -7.35 -1.79
CA SER A 198 15.79 -6.98 -0.64
C SER A 198 15.69 -8.11 0.39
N PHE A 199 16.84 -8.69 0.74
CA PHE A 199 16.90 -9.79 1.68
C PHE A 199 17.23 -9.29 3.08
N TYR A 200 16.50 -9.80 4.05
CA TYR A 200 16.70 -9.49 5.46
C TYR A 200 16.71 -10.76 6.28
N SER A 201 17.39 -10.73 7.43
CA SER A 201 17.30 -11.78 8.45
C SER A 201 16.61 -11.29 9.71
N ALA A 202 15.83 -12.19 10.33
CA ALA A 202 15.14 -11.96 11.59
C ALA A 202 14.96 -13.28 12.37
N SER A 203 14.59 -13.22 13.66
CA SER A 203 14.22 -14.44 14.39
C SER A 203 12.86 -14.97 13.92
N ASN A 204 12.60 -16.26 14.13
CA ASN A 204 11.31 -16.88 13.81
C ASN A 204 10.11 -16.16 14.45
N VAL A 205 10.28 -15.68 15.68
CA VAL A 205 9.26 -14.90 16.40
C VAL A 205 8.99 -13.59 15.64
N VAL A 206 10.05 -12.85 15.30
CA VAL A 206 9.93 -11.59 14.56
C VAL A 206 9.31 -11.79 13.17
N VAL A 207 9.65 -12.87 12.46
CA VAL A 207 9.01 -13.18 11.16
C VAL A 207 7.49 -13.35 11.31
N ARG A 208 7.05 -14.08 12.34
CA ARG A 208 5.61 -14.27 12.62
C ARG A 208 4.93 -12.96 13.01
N ASP A 209 5.57 -12.15 13.83
CA ASP A 209 5.04 -10.85 14.25
C ASP A 209 4.87 -9.92 13.04
N ILE A 210 5.85 -9.87 12.15
CA ILE A 210 5.77 -9.10 10.89
C ILE A 210 4.59 -9.62 10.05
N ALA A 211 4.50 -10.92 9.82
CA ALA A 211 3.41 -11.50 9.03
C ALA A 211 2.03 -11.16 9.62
N TYR A 212 1.90 -11.21 10.94
CA TYR A 212 0.67 -10.84 11.65
C TYR A 212 0.34 -9.36 11.49
N GLU A 213 1.29 -8.46 11.74
CA GLU A 213 1.07 -7.02 11.63
C GLU A 213 0.74 -6.59 10.18
N VAL A 214 1.46 -7.13 9.19
CA VAL A 214 1.20 -6.83 7.78
C VAL A 214 -0.18 -7.34 7.37
N SER A 215 -0.59 -8.52 7.85
CA SER A 215 -1.94 -9.06 7.63
C SER A 215 -3.02 -8.20 8.28
N ARG A 216 -2.78 -7.65 9.48
CA ARG A 216 -3.71 -6.74 10.16
C ARG A 216 -3.93 -5.45 9.38
N LEU A 217 -2.90 -4.94 8.72
CA LEU A 217 -3.01 -3.78 7.85
C LEU A 217 -3.80 -4.09 6.57
N GLY A 218 -4.04 -5.36 6.25
CA GLY A 218 -4.67 -5.84 5.02
C GLY A 218 -3.70 -5.95 3.84
N ALA A 219 -2.42 -5.67 4.05
CA ALA A 219 -1.40 -5.71 3.01
C ALA A 219 -0.95 -7.14 2.71
N ALA A 220 -0.63 -7.42 1.45
CA ALA A 220 -0.21 -8.75 1.03
C ALA A 220 1.16 -9.12 1.66
N ASN A 221 1.20 -10.30 2.27
CA ASN A 221 2.41 -11.00 2.68
C ASN A 221 2.27 -12.48 2.31
N TYR A 222 3.38 -13.21 2.19
CA TYR A 222 3.35 -14.63 1.89
C TYR A 222 4.47 -15.34 2.64
N LEU A 223 4.11 -16.32 3.47
CA LEU A 223 5.03 -17.10 4.26
C LEU A 223 5.22 -18.47 3.61
N VAL A 224 6.47 -18.80 3.30
CA VAL A 224 6.88 -20.17 2.95
C VAL A 224 7.60 -20.75 4.15
N GLU A 225 7.13 -21.90 4.63
CA GLU A 225 7.78 -22.66 5.69
C GLU A 225 8.54 -23.84 5.09
N ALA A 226 9.81 -23.98 5.44
CA ALA A 226 10.61 -25.19 5.30
C ALA A 226 10.89 -25.76 6.70
N GLU A 227 11.56 -26.92 6.77
CA GLU A 227 11.79 -27.63 8.04
C GLU A 227 12.51 -26.75 9.08
N ASP A 228 13.59 -26.07 8.67
CA ASP A 228 14.44 -25.29 9.59
C ASP A 228 14.35 -23.78 9.41
N PHE A 229 13.68 -23.30 8.36
CA PHE A 229 13.64 -21.88 8.03
C PHE A 229 12.32 -21.42 7.44
N ARG A 230 12.09 -20.11 7.54
CA ARG A 230 10.91 -19.40 7.03
C ARG A 230 11.33 -18.28 6.10
N PHE A 231 10.58 -18.14 5.00
CA PHE A 231 10.69 -17.04 4.06
C PHE A 231 9.38 -16.26 4.07
N LEU A 232 9.43 -15.02 4.54
CA LEU A 232 8.31 -14.09 4.47
C LEU A 232 8.57 -13.07 3.38
N ALA A 233 7.80 -13.12 2.31
CA ALA A 233 7.67 -11.99 1.40
C ALA A 233 6.66 -10.99 1.94
N VAL A 234 6.94 -9.70 1.80
CA VAL A 234 5.99 -8.62 2.06
C VAL A 234 5.85 -7.74 0.82
N THR A 235 4.64 -7.24 0.59
CA THR A 235 4.33 -6.47 -0.62
C THR A 235 5.24 -5.23 -0.80
N PRO A 236 5.66 -4.91 -2.04
CA PRO A 236 6.38 -3.66 -2.37
C PRO A 236 5.62 -2.36 -2.03
N VAL A 237 4.34 -2.46 -1.67
CA VAL A 237 3.53 -1.35 -1.17
C VAL A 237 4.06 -0.84 0.17
N LEU A 238 4.67 -1.71 0.98
CA LEU A 238 5.29 -1.33 2.24
C LEU A 238 6.52 -0.44 2.02
N ASN A 239 6.76 0.44 2.98
CA ASN A 239 7.93 1.28 3.02
C ASN A 239 9.10 0.50 3.66
N ASN A 240 10.03 0.04 2.82
CA ASN A 240 11.18 -0.76 3.25
C ASN A 240 12.04 -0.06 4.33
N PHE A 241 12.15 1.28 4.32
CA PHE A 241 12.89 2.02 5.36
C PHE A 241 12.21 1.95 6.73
N VAL A 242 10.87 2.07 6.74
CA VAL A 242 10.09 1.94 7.99
C VAL A 242 10.12 0.49 8.47
N LEU A 243 10.03 -0.47 7.54
CA LEU A 243 10.11 -1.90 7.83
C LEU A 243 11.47 -2.27 8.46
N GLU A 244 12.58 -1.86 7.86
CA GLU A 244 13.92 -2.14 8.39
C GLU A 244 14.12 -1.55 9.79
N SER A 245 13.78 -0.27 9.96
CA SER A 245 13.96 0.45 11.22
C SER A 245 13.05 -0.05 12.34
N LYS A 246 11.79 -0.37 12.03
CA LYS A 246 10.80 -0.82 13.03
C LYS A 246 11.16 -2.16 13.65
N TRP A 247 11.53 -3.15 12.83
CA TRP A 247 11.84 -4.51 13.31
C TRP A 247 13.33 -4.80 13.43
N LYS A 248 14.19 -3.78 13.27
CA LYS A 248 15.66 -3.88 13.37
C LYS A 248 16.21 -5.04 12.52
N LEU A 249 15.75 -5.09 11.28
CA LEU A 249 16.09 -6.15 10.35
C LEU A 249 17.56 -6.04 9.93
N ARG A 250 18.25 -7.18 9.84
CA ARG A 250 19.63 -7.21 9.34
C ARG A 250 19.61 -7.49 7.83
N ASN A 251 20.08 -6.53 7.04
CA ASN A 251 20.20 -6.66 5.59
C ASN A 251 21.20 -7.78 5.23
N LEU A 252 20.80 -8.64 4.30
CA LEU A 252 21.64 -9.67 3.71
C LEU A 252 22.11 -9.14 2.36
N ASN A 253 23.38 -8.72 2.28
CA ASN A 253 24.00 -8.27 1.03
C ASN A 253 24.27 -9.49 0.14
N ILE A 254 23.22 -9.95 -0.56
CA ILE A 254 23.23 -11.08 -1.49
C ILE A 254 23.15 -10.56 -2.92
#